data_AF-K2JKM7-F1
#
_entry.id   AF-K2JKM7-F1
#
_cell.length_a   1.000
_cell.length_b   1.000
_cell.length_c   1.000
_cell.angle_alpha   90.00
_cell.angle_beta   90.00
_cell.angle_gamma   90.00
#
_symmetry.space_group_name_H-M   'P 1'
#
loop_
_entity.id
_entity.type
_entity.pdbx_description
1 polymer ?
#
loop_
_entity_poly.entity_id
_entity_poly.type
_entity_poly.pdbx_seq_one_letter_code
_entity_poly.pdbx_strand_id
1 'polypeptide(L)'
;MPYHALLSLWTQPRATLHEVMRHRPGNSSVGLVVVAGYLWFAQQFLIQDIGSLLVTFALLALPIGAIVLLYFQAWAIRHVCRWFDGKGDGLAIRASLAWGGVPAMVGMVLWLLGYLLYGDDMLWMEQIPAQAPENSAALLLGLLGAAFNIHGLVVTCKMLSEANGFNAWIAFAAMLVTVMLVVAAAMVVAMPLVMLFGPSMMG
;
A
#
# COMPACT_ATOMS: atom_id res chain seq x y z
N MET A 1 20.57 -0.40 -3.23
CA MET A 1 19.49 -1.41 -3.14
C MET A 1 19.96 -2.67 -3.86
N PRO A 2 19.60 -3.89 -3.42
CA PRO A 2 19.94 -5.11 -4.14
C PRO A 2 19.11 -5.23 -5.43
N TYR A 3 19.66 -4.84 -6.58
CA TYR A 3 18.95 -4.85 -7.87
C TYR A 3 18.46 -6.25 -8.27
N HIS A 4 19.22 -7.30 -7.94
CA HIS A 4 18.81 -8.68 -8.16
C HIS A 4 17.53 -9.05 -7.41
N ALA A 5 17.32 -8.48 -6.21
CA ALA A 5 16.11 -8.70 -5.43
C ALA A 5 14.86 -8.16 -6.14
N LEU A 6 14.97 -7.04 -6.88
CA LEU A 6 13.85 -6.49 -7.63
C LEU A 6 13.42 -7.40 -8.79
N LEU A 7 14.37 -8.05 -9.46
CA LEU A 7 14.08 -8.99 -10.54
C LEU A 7 13.54 -10.32 -10.01
N SER A 8 14.11 -10.83 -8.92
CA SER A 8 13.63 -12.07 -8.30
C SER A 8 12.28 -11.93 -7.61
N LEU A 9 11.87 -10.71 -7.24
CA LEU A 9 10.61 -10.46 -6.53
C LEU A 9 9.39 -11.02 -7.27
N TRP A 10 9.37 -10.86 -8.59
CA TRP A 10 8.25 -11.22 -9.47
C TRP A 10 7.95 -12.72 -9.48
N THR A 11 8.99 -13.54 -9.35
CA THR A 11 8.89 -14.99 -9.54
C THR A 11 9.20 -15.77 -8.26
N GLN A 12 10.08 -15.22 -7.40
CA GLN A 12 10.63 -15.85 -6.20
C GLN A 12 10.56 -14.92 -4.98
N PRO A 13 9.36 -14.50 -4.54
CA PRO A 13 9.20 -13.56 -3.42
C PRO A 13 9.82 -14.06 -2.10
N ARG A 14 9.77 -15.37 -1.84
CA ARG A 14 10.36 -15.99 -0.64
C ARG A 14 11.89 -15.88 -0.62
N ALA A 15 12.53 -16.24 -1.73
CA ALA A 15 13.98 -16.10 -1.88
C ALA A 15 14.40 -14.63 -1.82
N THR A 16 13.58 -13.74 -2.39
CA THR A 16 13.80 -12.29 -2.36
C THR A 16 13.81 -11.76 -0.93
N LEU A 17 12.91 -12.22 -0.06
CA LEU A 17 12.93 -11.84 1.35
C LEU A 17 14.26 -12.21 2.01
N HIS A 18 14.75 -13.44 1.82
CA HIS A 18 16.03 -13.86 2.38
C HIS A 18 17.20 -12.98 1.89
N GLU A 19 17.20 -12.64 0.61
CA GLU A 19 18.24 -11.78 0.03
C GLU A 19 18.21 -10.36 0.59
N VAL A 20 17.02 -9.80 0.75
CA VAL A 20 16.80 -8.47 1.36
C VAL A 20 17.23 -8.47 2.83
N MET A 21 16.90 -9.53 3.58
CA MET A 21 17.28 -9.67 4.98
C MET A 21 18.79 -9.77 5.19
N ARG A 22 19.55 -10.32 4.23
CA ARG A 22 21.02 -10.37 4.28
C ARG A 22 21.68 -9.00 4.12
N HIS A 23 21.05 -8.05 3.44
CA HIS A 23 21.67 -6.79 2.99
C HIS A 23 21.18 -5.54 3.75
N ARG A 24 20.93 -5.64 5.06
CA ARG A 24 20.40 -4.56 5.93
C ARG A 24 19.06 -3.99 5.42
N PRO A 25 17.95 -4.72 5.62
CA PRO A 25 16.64 -4.41 5.03
C PRO A 25 16.04 -3.07 5.47
N GLY A 26 16.41 -2.55 6.65
CA GLY A 26 15.80 -1.35 7.23
C GLY A 26 15.84 -0.13 6.32
N ASN A 27 16.98 0.15 5.68
CA ASN A 27 17.14 1.37 4.87
C ASN A 27 16.41 1.25 3.53
N SER A 28 16.43 0.07 2.89
CA SER A 28 15.76 -0.13 1.61
C SER A 28 14.24 -0.17 1.76
N SER A 29 13.73 -0.80 2.82
CA SER A 29 12.28 -0.82 3.11
C SER A 29 11.72 0.56 3.40
N VAL A 30 12.43 1.39 4.15
CA VAL A 30 12.01 2.78 4.41
C VAL A 30 11.94 3.58 3.12
N GLY A 31 12.98 3.51 2.28
CA GLY A 31 12.98 4.23 1.00
C GLY A 31 11.82 3.82 0.09
N LEU A 32 11.53 2.51 -0.01
CA LEU A 32 10.42 2.01 -0.81
C LEU A 32 9.06 2.53 -0.33
N VAL A 33 8.82 2.58 0.98
CA VAL A 33 7.53 3.05 1.51
C VAL A 33 7.38 4.56 1.40
N VAL A 34 8.47 5.32 1.51
CA VAL A 34 8.43 6.77 1.22
C VAL A 34 8.06 7.01 -0.25
N VAL A 35 8.65 6.27 -1.18
CA VAL A 35 8.28 6.34 -2.61
C VAL A 35 6.82 5.95 -2.84
N ALA A 36 6.37 4.84 -2.24
CA ALA A 36 4.97 4.42 -2.31
C ALA A 36 4.02 5.51 -1.82
N GLY A 37 4.36 6.18 -0.71
CA GLY A 37 3.59 7.29 -0.17
C GLY A 37 3.50 8.44 -1.16
N TYR A 38 4.60 8.84 -1.80
CA TYR A 38 4.58 9.92 -2.79
C TYR A 38 3.76 9.55 -4.03
N LEU A 39 3.86 8.31 -4.52
CA LEU A 39 3.04 7.83 -5.64
C LEU A 39 1.55 7.88 -5.30
N TRP A 40 1.19 7.40 -4.11
CA TRP A 40 -0.18 7.46 -3.63
C TRP A 40 -0.68 8.91 -3.49
N PHE A 41 0.13 9.80 -2.91
CA PHE A 41 -0.22 11.21 -2.78
C PHE A 41 -0.37 11.91 -4.12
N ALA A 42 0.51 11.61 -5.09
CA ALA A 42 0.38 12.13 -6.45
C ALA A 42 -0.94 11.69 -7.09
N GLN A 43 -1.34 10.43 -6.93
CA GLN A 43 -2.64 9.95 -7.40
C GLN A 43 -3.79 10.72 -6.72
N GLN A 44 -3.75 10.90 -5.39
CA GLN A 44 -4.80 11.65 -4.69
C GLN A 44 -4.86 13.13 -5.11
N PHE A 45 -3.71 13.76 -5.35
CA PHE A 45 -3.63 15.15 -5.82
C PHE A 45 -4.26 15.34 -7.22
N LEU A 46 -4.23 14.32 -8.07
CA LEU A 46 -4.85 14.38 -9.40
C LEU A 46 -6.36 14.14 -9.36
N ILE A 47 -6.83 13.36 -8.38
CA ILE A 47 -8.26 13.03 -8.22
C ILE A 47 -8.99 14.13 -7.42
N GLN A 48 -8.31 14.75 -6.46
CA GLN A 48 -8.89 15.70 -5.51
C GLN A 48 -8.35 17.11 -5.78
N ASP A 49 -9.21 18.12 -5.66
CA ASP A 49 -8.78 19.53 -5.72
C ASP A 49 -8.12 19.93 -4.38
N ILE A 50 -6.83 19.62 -4.23
CA ILE A 50 -6.06 19.91 -3.02
C ILE A 50 -5.36 21.26 -3.13
N GLY A 51 -5.66 22.18 -2.21
CA GLY A 51 -5.03 23.50 -2.16
C GLY A 51 -3.49 23.48 -1.99
N SER A 52 -2.81 24.44 -2.63
CA SER A 52 -1.33 24.49 -2.72
C SER A 52 -0.57 24.50 -1.39
N LEU A 53 -1.14 25.10 -0.33
CA LEU A 53 -0.56 25.07 1.02
C LEU A 53 -0.58 23.65 1.60
N LEU A 54 -1.69 22.93 1.45
CA LEU A 54 -1.81 21.53 1.90
C LEU A 54 -0.83 20.63 1.15
N VAL A 55 -0.62 20.87 -0.15
CA VAL A 55 0.38 20.15 -0.93
C VAL A 55 1.78 20.34 -0.35
N THR A 56 2.15 21.59 -0.02
CA THR A 56 3.47 21.89 0.54
C THR A 56 3.67 21.18 1.89
N PHE A 57 2.68 21.24 2.78
CA PHE A 57 2.73 20.52 4.04
C PHE A 57 2.80 19.00 3.85
N ALA A 58 2.01 18.45 2.93
CA ALA A 58 1.99 17.04 2.63
C ALA A 58 3.36 16.57 2.12
N LEU A 59 4.01 17.29 1.21
CA LEU A 59 5.35 16.91 0.71
C LEU A 59 6.39 16.81 1.82
N LEU A 60 6.29 17.64 2.87
CA LEU A 60 7.22 17.61 4.01
C LEU A 60 6.85 16.54 5.05
N ALA A 61 5.55 16.37 5.33
CA ALA A 61 5.06 15.46 6.37
C ALA A 61 4.98 14.00 5.91
N LEU A 62 4.84 13.77 4.61
CA LEU A 62 4.56 12.46 4.04
C LEU A 62 5.66 11.43 4.28
N PRO A 63 6.97 11.73 4.16
CA PRO A 63 8.00 10.76 4.51
C PRO A 63 7.90 10.28 5.95
N ILE A 64 7.63 11.19 6.89
CA ILE A 64 7.46 10.88 8.31
C ILE A 64 6.21 10.03 8.50
N GLY A 65 5.08 10.44 7.91
CA GLY A 65 3.82 9.70 7.96
C GLY A 65 3.95 8.28 7.39
N ALA A 66 4.62 8.13 6.25
CA ALA A 66 4.86 6.85 5.60
C ALA A 66 5.70 5.90 6.46
N ILE A 67 6.74 6.42 7.12
CA ILE A 67 7.56 5.65 8.07
C ILE A 67 6.73 5.24 9.28
N VAL A 68 6.03 6.18 9.92
CA VAL A 68 5.17 5.90 11.08
C VAL A 68 4.14 4.83 10.73
N LEU A 69 3.50 4.97 9.56
CA LEU A 69 2.51 4.03 9.07
C LEU A 69 3.10 2.64 8.83
N LEU A 70 4.31 2.53 8.24
CA LEU A 70 4.98 1.24 8.08
C LEU A 70 5.23 0.53 9.41
N TYR A 71 5.72 1.27 10.41
CA TYR A 71 5.99 0.70 11.73
C TYR A 71 4.70 0.31 12.45
N PHE A 72 3.66 1.13 12.34
CA PHE A 72 2.33 0.83 12.89
C PHE A 72 1.69 -0.39 12.21
N GLN A 73 1.68 -0.45 10.88
CA GLN A 73 1.16 -1.60 10.13
C GLN A 73 1.91 -2.88 10.47
N ALA A 74 3.24 -2.84 10.48
CA ALA A 74 4.04 -4.01 10.84
C ALA A 74 3.82 -4.44 12.29
N TRP A 75 3.65 -3.49 13.21
CA TRP A 75 3.28 -3.78 14.60
C TRP A 75 1.91 -4.45 14.69
N ALA A 76 0.89 -3.90 14.04
CA ALA A 76 -0.47 -4.43 14.06
C ALA A 76 -0.52 -5.84 13.45
N ILE A 77 0.05 -6.00 12.26
CA ILE A 77 0.13 -7.29 11.55
C ILE A 77 0.89 -8.32 12.40
N ARG A 78 1.99 -7.94 13.06
CA ARG A 78 2.72 -8.86 13.94
C ARG A 78 1.85 -9.41 15.06
N HIS A 79 0.99 -8.59 15.67
CA HIS A 79 0.12 -9.05 16.74
C HIS A 79 -0.94 -10.02 16.21
N VAL A 80 -1.53 -9.72 15.06
CA VAL A 80 -2.50 -10.61 14.43
C VAL A 80 -1.83 -11.91 13.97
N CYS A 81 -0.64 -11.86 13.37
CA CYS A 81 0.11 -13.04 12.97
C CYS A 81 0.40 -13.98 14.16
N ARG A 82 0.60 -13.45 15.37
CA ARG A 82 0.76 -14.27 16.58
C ARG A 82 -0.50 -15.04 16.97
N TRP A 83 -1.69 -14.59 16.58
CA TRP A 83 -2.93 -15.37 16.75
C TRP A 83 -2.96 -16.61 15.86
N PHE A 84 -2.12 -16.65 14.83
CA PHE A 84 -1.95 -17.77 13.91
C PHE A 84 -0.57 -18.45 14.08
N ASP A 85 0.00 -18.41 15.29
CA ASP A 85 1.31 -18.98 15.65
C ASP A 85 2.50 -18.44 14.83
N GLY A 86 2.36 -17.25 14.23
CA GLY A 86 3.39 -16.59 13.44
C GLY A 86 4.60 -16.19 14.28
N LYS A 87 5.80 -16.46 13.74
CA LYS A 87 7.09 -16.24 14.43
C LYS A 87 7.87 -15.03 13.94
N GLY A 88 7.30 -14.24 13.02
CA GLY A 88 7.98 -13.14 12.37
C GLY A 88 8.41 -12.05 13.34
N ASP A 89 9.64 -11.58 13.17
CA ASP A 89 10.13 -10.40 13.87
C ASP A 89 9.64 -9.12 13.18
N GLY A 90 9.76 -7.98 13.88
CA GLY A 90 9.29 -6.71 13.32
C GLY A 90 10.06 -6.28 12.06
N LEU A 91 11.31 -6.69 11.93
CA LEU A 91 12.14 -6.33 10.77
C LEU A 91 11.71 -7.11 9.51
N ALA A 92 11.54 -8.43 9.61
CA ALA A 92 11.08 -9.26 8.49
C ALA A 92 9.68 -8.86 8.05
N ILE A 93 8.76 -8.57 8.98
CA ILE A 93 7.41 -8.11 8.64
C ILE A 93 7.45 -6.78 7.89
N ARG A 94 8.21 -5.78 8.37
CA ARG A 94 8.38 -4.50 7.64
C ARG A 94 8.99 -4.71 6.26
N ALA A 95 9.99 -5.58 6.15
CA ALA A 95 10.62 -5.90 4.88
C ALA A 95 9.62 -6.54 3.91
N SER A 96 8.83 -7.50 4.37
CA SER A 96 7.78 -8.16 3.58
C SER A 96 6.71 -7.19 3.10
N LEU A 97 6.29 -6.22 3.92
CA LEU A 97 5.32 -5.20 3.51
C LEU A 97 5.90 -4.23 2.47
N ALA A 98 7.09 -3.69 2.74
CA ALA A 98 7.71 -2.71 1.85
C ALA A 98 8.09 -3.30 0.49
N TRP A 99 8.73 -4.47 0.49
CA TRP A 99 9.14 -5.14 -0.75
C TRP A 99 7.98 -5.84 -1.43
N GLY A 100 7.04 -6.40 -0.67
CA GLY A 100 5.83 -7.01 -1.21
C GLY A 100 4.95 -6.02 -1.98
N GLY A 101 4.97 -4.74 -1.59
CA GLY A 101 4.24 -3.67 -2.27
C GLY A 101 4.86 -3.18 -3.59
N VAL A 102 6.07 -3.61 -3.96
CA VAL A 102 6.75 -3.11 -5.18
C VAL A 102 5.95 -3.34 -6.47
N PRO A 103 5.31 -4.49 -6.71
CA PRO A 103 4.48 -4.63 -7.90
C PRO A 103 3.31 -3.64 -7.93
N ALA A 104 2.69 -3.37 -6.79
CA ALA A 104 1.62 -2.36 -6.70
C ALA A 104 2.16 -0.95 -7.02
N MET A 105 3.37 -0.60 -6.57
CA MET A 105 4.03 0.66 -6.94
C MET A 105 4.26 0.77 -8.45
N VAL A 106 4.64 -0.32 -9.12
CA VAL A 106 4.75 -0.34 -10.59
C VAL A 106 3.37 -0.09 -11.24
N GLY A 107 2.33 -0.71 -10.70
CA GLY A 107 0.94 -0.44 -11.11
C GLY A 107 0.55 1.04 -10.96
N MET A 108 0.92 1.68 -9.86
CA MET A 108 0.69 3.12 -9.65
C MET A 108 1.46 4.00 -10.63
N VAL A 109 2.71 3.67 -10.93
CA VAL A 109 3.50 4.40 -11.94
C VAL A 109 2.85 4.28 -13.32
N LEU A 110 2.41 3.08 -13.70
CA LEU A 110 1.69 2.87 -14.97
C LEU A 110 0.37 3.65 -15.01
N TRP A 111 -0.37 3.68 -13.90
CA TRP A 111 -1.60 4.46 -13.79
C TRP A 111 -1.32 5.96 -13.95
N LEU A 112 -0.29 6.51 -13.28
CA LEU A 112 0.10 7.92 -13.39
C LEU A 112 0.52 8.28 -14.82
N LEU A 113 1.30 7.42 -15.47
CA LEU A 113 1.66 7.61 -16.88
C LEU A 113 0.44 7.56 -17.79
N GLY A 114 -0.49 6.64 -17.54
CA GLY A 114 -1.76 6.59 -18.24
C GLY A 114 -2.54 7.89 -18.07
N TYR A 115 -2.63 8.42 -16.85
CA TYR A 115 -3.34 9.67 -16.58
C TYR A 115 -2.69 10.85 -17.32
N LEU A 116 -1.36 10.91 -17.40
CA LEU A 116 -0.68 11.95 -18.17
C LEU A 116 -0.96 11.87 -19.69
N LEU A 117 -1.26 10.67 -20.21
CA LEU A 117 -1.52 10.44 -21.64
C LEU A 117 -3.00 10.56 -22.01
N TYR A 118 -3.90 10.13 -21.14
CA TYR A 118 -5.32 9.96 -21.41
C TYR A 118 -6.22 10.82 -20.51
N GLY A 119 -5.66 11.50 -19.51
CA GLY A 119 -6.39 12.39 -18.61
C GLY A 119 -7.49 11.67 -17.84
N ASP A 120 -8.68 12.27 -17.87
CA ASP A 120 -9.86 11.81 -17.13
C ASP A 120 -10.36 10.43 -17.55
N ASP A 121 -9.98 9.94 -18.74
CA ASP A 121 -10.25 8.55 -19.17
C ASP A 121 -9.62 7.53 -18.22
N MET A 122 -8.59 7.89 -17.45
CA MET A 122 -7.99 7.01 -16.43
C MET A 122 -8.69 7.06 -15.07
N LEU A 123 -9.62 8.00 -14.87
CA LEU A 123 -10.39 8.19 -13.64
C LEU A 123 -11.72 7.41 -13.63
N TRP A 124 -11.89 6.48 -14.57
CA TRP A 124 -13.15 5.78 -14.80
C TRP A 124 -13.62 4.88 -13.65
N MET A 125 -12.70 4.42 -12.79
CA MET A 125 -13.04 3.64 -11.59
C MET A 125 -13.42 4.54 -10.41
N GLU A 126 -13.00 5.80 -10.44
CA GLU A 126 -13.17 6.81 -9.40
C GLU A 126 -14.46 7.63 -9.58
N GLN A 127 -15.04 7.64 -10.78
CA GLN A 127 -16.28 8.34 -11.10
C GLN A 127 -17.53 7.54 -10.66
N ILE A 128 -18.58 8.25 -10.25
CA ILE A 128 -19.90 7.68 -9.92
C ILE A 128 -20.97 8.36 -10.79
N PRO A 129 -21.68 7.62 -11.67
CA PRO A 129 -21.52 6.20 -11.97
C PRO A 129 -20.22 5.93 -12.73
N ALA A 130 -19.59 4.78 -12.47
CA ALA A 130 -18.42 4.34 -13.20
C ALA A 130 -18.80 4.10 -14.68
N GLN A 131 -18.03 4.67 -15.59
CA GLN A 131 -18.22 4.54 -17.04
C GLN A 131 -16.92 4.07 -17.65
N ALA A 132 -16.95 2.97 -18.40
CA ALA A 132 -15.75 2.49 -19.05
C ALA A 132 -15.18 3.56 -20.00
N PRO A 133 -13.86 3.75 -20.06
CA PRO A 133 -13.27 4.76 -20.91
C PRO A 133 -13.50 4.40 -22.38
N GLU A 134 -13.76 5.42 -23.19
CA GLU A 134 -13.93 5.25 -24.65
C GLU A 134 -12.61 4.79 -25.30
N ASN A 135 -11.48 5.17 -24.70
CA ASN A 135 -10.16 4.79 -25.15
C ASN A 135 -9.76 3.40 -24.64
N SER A 136 -9.66 2.43 -25.56
CA SER A 136 -9.26 1.06 -25.25
C SER A 136 -7.84 0.94 -24.67
N ALA A 137 -6.94 1.89 -24.97
CA ALA A 137 -5.60 1.93 -24.38
C ALA A 137 -5.64 2.36 -22.91
N ALA A 138 -6.50 3.33 -22.56
CA ALA A 138 -6.74 3.72 -21.17
C ALA A 138 -7.34 2.56 -20.36
N LEU A 139 -8.32 1.84 -20.94
CA LEU A 139 -8.87 0.62 -20.33
C LEU A 139 -7.78 -0.42 -20.06
N LEU A 140 -6.94 -0.71 -21.06
CA LEU A 140 -5.85 -1.69 -20.93
C LEU A 140 -4.85 -1.28 -19.82
N LEU A 141 -4.45 -0.01 -19.76
CA LEU A 141 -3.55 0.49 -18.71
C LEU A 141 -4.19 0.40 -17.33
N GLY A 142 -5.47 0.73 -17.19
CA GLY A 142 -6.22 0.56 -15.95
C GLY A 142 -6.26 -0.89 -15.48
N LEU A 143 -6.55 -1.83 -16.40
CA LEU A 143 -6.56 -3.26 -16.11
C LEU A 143 -5.17 -3.79 -15.73
N LEU A 144 -4.11 -3.32 -16.41
CA LEU A 144 -2.74 -3.65 -16.03
C LEU A 144 -2.41 -3.14 -14.63
N GLY A 145 -2.76 -1.89 -14.31
CA GLY A 145 -2.60 -1.31 -12.98
C GLY A 145 -3.29 -2.16 -11.91
N ALA A 146 -4.54 -2.57 -12.15
CA ALA A 146 -5.27 -3.48 -11.26
C ALA A 146 -4.57 -4.85 -11.11
N ALA A 147 -4.09 -5.44 -12.21
CA ALA A 147 -3.36 -6.70 -12.19
C ALA A 147 -2.06 -6.60 -11.35
N PHE A 148 -1.32 -5.50 -11.46
CA PHE A 148 -0.13 -5.23 -10.66
C PHE A 148 -0.45 -5.06 -9.16
N ASN A 149 -1.57 -4.43 -8.82
CA ASN A 149 -2.03 -4.33 -7.44
C ASN A 149 -2.36 -5.71 -6.84
N ILE A 150 -3.10 -6.54 -7.58
CA ILE A 150 -3.40 -7.93 -7.17
C ILE A 150 -2.10 -8.73 -7.03
N HIS A 151 -1.17 -8.59 -7.98
CA HIS A 151 0.11 -9.27 -7.91
C HIS A 151 0.92 -8.82 -6.68
N GLY A 152 0.93 -7.51 -6.36
CA GLY A 152 1.56 -6.97 -5.16
C GLY A 152 0.99 -7.58 -3.87
N LEU A 153 -0.33 -7.75 -3.80
CA LEU A 153 -0.96 -8.44 -2.68
C LEU A 153 -0.50 -9.90 -2.56
N VAL A 154 -0.44 -10.64 -3.68
CA VAL A 154 0.04 -12.03 -3.71
C VAL A 154 1.50 -12.13 -3.26
N VAL A 155 2.37 -11.25 -3.77
CA VAL A 155 3.79 -11.17 -3.38
C VAL A 155 3.92 -10.87 -1.89
N THR A 156 3.19 -9.87 -1.39
CA THR A 156 3.16 -9.50 0.03
C THR A 156 2.74 -10.69 0.91
N CYS A 157 1.69 -11.41 0.54
CA CYS A 157 1.25 -12.60 1.27
C CYS A 157 2.32 -13.68 1.30
N LYS A 158 3.00 -13.94 0.17
CA LYS A 158 4.09 -14.93 0.11
C LYS A 158 5.29 -14.53 0.97
N MET A 159 5.69 -13.26 0.95
CA MET A 159 6.79 -12.75 1.78
C MET A 159 6.42 -12.76 3.27
N LEU A 160 5.20 -12.34 3.61
CA LEU A 160 4.72 -12.35 4.99
C LEU A 160 4.59 -13.79 5.53
N SER A 161 4.18 -14.74 4.68
CA SER A 161 4.15 -16.16 5.02
C SER A 161 5.53 -16.73 5.34
N GLU A 162 6.53 -16.34 4.55
CA GLU A 162 7.92 -16.74 4.77
C GLU A 162 8.46 -16.16 6.07
N ALA A 163 8.23 -14.86 6.30
CA ALA A 163 8.66 -14.17 7.50
C ALA A 163 8.09 -14.81 8.79
N ASN A 164 6.89 -15.38 8.73
CA ASN A 164 6.22 -15.95 9.90
C ASN A 164 6.28 -17.47 10.01
N GLY A 165 6.70 -18.18 8.96
CA GLY A 165 6.77 -19.64 8.93
C GLY A 165 5.42 -20.35 8.77
N PHE A 166 4.42 -19.69 8.15
CA PHE A 166 3.12 -20.29 7.85
C PHE A 166 2.80 -20.25 6.35
N ASN A 167 1.62 -20.73 5.93
CA ASN A 167 1.22 -20.71 4.51
C ASN A 167 0.68 -19.33 4.05
N ALA A 168 0.62 -19.10 2.75
CA ALA A 168 0.22 -17.79 2.19
C ALA A 168 -1.25 -17.41 2.47
N TRP A 169 -2.13 -18.39 2.65
CA TRP A 169 -3.54 -18.13 2.98
C TRP A 169 -3.70 -17.60 4.40
N ILE A 170 -2.91 -18.12 5.36
CA ILE A 170 -2.84 -17.59 6.72
C ILE A 170 -2.30 -16.15 6.70
N ALA A 171 -1.32 -15.85 5.84
CA ALA A 171 -0.82 -14.49 5.66
C ALA A 171 -1.93 -13.53 5.21
N PHE A 172 -2.70 -13.94 4.20
CA PHE A 172 -3.83 -13.17 3.68
C PHE A 172 -4.91 -12.96 4.75
N ALA A 173 -5.29 -14.03 5.47
CA ALA A 173 -6.25 -13.95 6.57
C ALA A 173 -5.77 -13.00 7.68
N ALA A 174 -4.50 -13.07 8.06
CA ALA A 174 -3.91 -12.18 9.07
C ALA A 174 -3.92 -10.71 8.59
N MET A 175 -3.62 -10.44 7.32
CA MET A 175 -3.73 -9.10 6.75
C MET A 175 -5.18 -8.60 6.79
N LEU A 176 -6.15 -9.43 6.39
CA LEU A 176 -7.57 -9.08 6.39
C LEU A 176 -8.06 -8.77 7.82
N VAL A 177 -7.75 -9.63 8.79
CA VAL A 177 -8.07 -9.42 10.21
C VAL A 177 -7.44 -8.14 10.72
N THR A 178 -6.20 -7.84 10.33
CA THR A 178 -5.54 -6.59 10.71
C THR A 178 -6.28 -5.36 10.17
N VAL A 179 -6.66 -5.37 8.89
CA VAL A 179 -7.43 -4.27 8.29
C VAL A 179 -8.78 -4.09 9.00
N MET A 180 -9.50 -5.19 9.27
CA MET A 180 -10.78 -5.14 9.98
C MET A 180 -10.64 -4.53 11.39
N LEU A 181 -9.59 -4.91 12.13
CA LEU A 181 -9.34 -4.35 13.47
C LEU A 181 -8.98 -2.87 13.43
N VAL A 182 -8.15 -2.45 12.47
CA VAL A 182 -7.77 -1.03 12.30
C VAL A 182 -8.97 -0.18 11.93
N VAL A 183 -9.81 -0.66 10.99
CA VAL A 183 -11.05 0.04 10.60
C VAL A 183 -12.03 0.12 11.77
N ALA A 184 -12.25 -0.99 12.49
CA ALA A 184 -13.11 -1.00 13.66
C ALA A 184 -12.63 -0.02 14.74
N ALA A 185 -11.32 0.00 15.04
CA ALA A 185 -10.74 0.95 15.99
C ALA A 185 -10.91 2.41 15.52
N ALA A 186 -10.68 2.69 14.24
CA ALA A 186 -10.88 4.01 13.67
C ALA A 186 -12.35 4.48 13.78
N MET A 187 -13.31 3.58 13.53
CA MET A 187 -14.74 3.89 13.68
C MET A 187 -15.12 4.20 15.13
N VAL A 188 -14.60 3.43 16.10
CA VAL A 188 -14.85 3.67 17.52
C VAL A 188 -14.33 5.04 17.97
N VAL A 189 -13.18 5.47 17.43
CA VAL A 189 -12.62 6.81 17.71
C VAL A 189 -13.35 7.92 16.96
N ALA A 190 -13.74 7.69 15.70
CA ALA A 190 -14.37 8.69 14.86
C ALA A 190 -15.81 8.99 15.27
N MET A 191 -16.59 7.99 15.73
CA MET A 191 -18.00 8.18 16.09
C MET A 191 -18.23 9.27 17.15
N PRO A 192 -17.53 9.28 18.29
CA PRO A 192 -17.66 10.34 19.29
C PRO A 192 -17.32 11.73 18.72
N LEU A 193 -16.29 11.83 17.87
CA LEU A 193 -15.91 13.09 17.25
C LEU A 193 -17.02 13.61 16.35
N VAL A 194 -17.62 12.73 15.53
CA VAL A 194 -18.76 13.09 14.68
C VAL A 194 -19.97 13.51 15.52
N MET A 195 -20.25 12.82 16.64
CA MET A 195 -21.35 13.19 17.53
C MET A 195 -21.13 14.55 18.22
N LEU A 196 -19.89 14.87 18.57
CA LEU A 196 -19.54 16.13 19.25
C LEU A 196 -19.47 17.33 18.30
N PHE A 197 -19.03 17.15 17.05
CA PHE A 197 -18.74 18.24 16.10
C PHE A 197 -19.64 18.27 14.86
N GLY A 198 -20.42 17.22 14.60
CA GLY A 198 -21.27 17.07 13.43
C GLY A 198 -22.44 18.06 13.32
N PRO A 199 -23.20 18.37 14.38
CA PRO A 199 -24.35 19.26 14.29
C PRO A 199 -24.00 20.71 13.92
N SER A 200 -22.79 21.16 14.24
CA SER A 200 -22.34 22.55 14.06
C SER A 200 -21.82 22.89 12.65
N MET A 201 -21.69 21.91 11.74
CA MET A 201 -21.19 22.14 10.37
C MET A 201 -22.28 22.05 9.28
N MET A 202 -23.55 21.88 9.67
CA MET A 202 -24.69 21.76 8.74
C MET A 202 -25.62 22.99 8.72
N GLY A 203 -25.23 24.09 9.37
CA GLY A 203 -25.92 25.40 9.30
C GLY A 203 -25.01 26.45 8.69
#